data_AF-A0A6L5Y7W5-F1
#
_entry.id   AF-A0A6L5Y7W5-F1
#
_cell.length_a   1.000
_cell.length_b   1.000
_cell.length_c   1.000
_cell.angle_alpha   90.00
_cell.angle_beta   90.00
_cell.angle_gamma   90.00
#
_symmetry.space_group_name_H-M   'P 1'
#
loop_
_entity.id
_entity.type
_entity.pdbx_description
1 polymer ?
#
loop_
_entity_poly.entity_id
_entity_poly.type
_entity_poly.pdbx_seq_one_letter_code
_entity_poly.pdbx_strand_id
1 'polypeptide(L)'
;MEKLSEKKISRALQDTEFFKTLEPAEMMYVLVSDIILRGDVKKSNFEYWLTQEERWPEISAEDRMDQVLRVLEDESPSAALQAFQKVGFMRFCMPRCFPIRKLMDKKTFYSIIDNFNQLEYRRDDLAFKLALLMFSFDPLATEETLYDANFDRDAINWICNLIYFYMEFIRLNTPKKLKSFVGKFGKDFYFDMNDYAWAILKITKMRELKPLKSKDHVLSWMNQGVPLDAEDLELTREDILEAGAESEDEVTAIQQLLIEHCQKKPLDNIRELELSLVKNLTQKEIDRTIRRVRKAKERRY
;
A
#
# COMPACT_ATOMS: atom_id res chain seq x y z
N MET A 1 -10.15 20.73 -4.66
CA MET A 1 -10.71 21.84 -3.86
C MET A 1 -9.76 23.05 -3.76
N GLU A 2 -10.24 24.27 -3.95
CA GLU A 2 -9.48 25.49 -3.63
C GLU A 2 -9.30 25.56 -2.09
N LYS A 3 -8.07 25.56 -1.59
CA LYS A 3 -7.80 25.47 -0.15
C LYS A 3 -8.48 26.62 0.61
N LEU A 4 -9.42 26.30 1.49
CA LEU A 4 -9.99 27.24 2.45
C LEU A 4 -8.85 27.94 3.21
N SER A 5 -8.84 29.29 3.21
CA SER A 5 -7.84 30.04 3.96
C SER A 5 -7.96 29.76 5.47
N GLU A 6 -6.85 29.78 6.20
CA GLU A 6 -6.80 29.64 7.67
C GLU A 6 -7.77 30.59 8.39
N LYS A 7 -7.90 31.83 7.87
CA LYS A 7 -8.84 32.83 8.42
C LYS A 7 -10.30 32.36 8.33
N LYS A 8 -10.70 31.78 7.19
CA LYS A 8 -12.07 31.24 7.02
C LYS A 8 -12.30 30.05 7.95
N ILE A 9 -11.33 29.14 8.06
CA ILE A 9 -11.41 27.97 8.95
C ILE A 9 -11.56 28.43 10.41
N SER A 10 -10.68 29.32 10.87
CA SER A 10 -10.74 29.86 12.23
C SER A 10 -12.08 30.53 12.52
N ARG A 11 -12.63 31.30 11.56
CA ARG A 11 -13.95 31.91 11.71
C ARG A 11 -15.05 30.86 11.82
N ALA A 12 -15.08 29.86 10.95
CA ALA A 12 -16.10 28.80 10.97
C ALA A 12 -16.07 27.93 12.23
N LEU A 13 -14.88 27.74 12.83
CA LEU A 13 -14.75 27.07 14.12
C LEU A 13 -15.35 27.91 15.27
N GLN A 14 -15.28 29.24 15.20
CA GLN A 14 -15.80 30.13 16.24
C GLN A 14 -17.29 30.45 16.06
N ASP A 15 -17.73 30.71 14.83
CA ASP A 15 -19.05 31.20 14.45
C ASP A 15 -19.84 30.14 13.68
N THR A 16 -20.83 29.54 14.35
CA THR A 16 -21.68 28.51 13.74
C THR A 16 -22.59 29.08 12.64
N GLU A 17 -22.95 30.36 12.68
CA GLU A 17 -23.75 30.95 11.58
C GLU A 17 -22.91 31.09 10.31
N PHE A 18 -21.64 31.45 10.43
CA PHE A 18 -20.72 31.44 9.30
C PHE A 18 -20.46 30.01 8.78
N PHE A 19 -20.35 29.01 9.66
CA PHE A 19 -20.21 27.61 9.24
C PHE A 19 -21.40 27.16 8.36
N LYS A 20 -22.62 27.58 8.70
CA LYS A 20 -23.84 27.24 7.95
C LYS A 20 -23.86 27.78 6.52
N THR A 21 -23.07 28.80 6.21
CA THR A 21 -23.00 29.38 4.86
C THR A 21 -22.02 28.68 3.93
N LEU A 22 -21.25 27.70 4.43
CA LEU A 22 -20.23 26.99 3.66
C LEU A 22 -20.86 25.95 2.72
N GLU A 23 -20.12 25.54 1.69
CA GLU A 23 -20.48 24.38 0.89
C GLU A 23 -20.19 23.05 1.64
N PRO A 24 -20.78 21.90 1.26
CA PRO A 24 -20.65 20.66 2.03
C PRO A 24 -19.19 20.20 2.19
N ALA A 25 -18.37 20.32 1.14
CA ALA A 25 -16.95 19.99 1.19
C ALA A 25 -16.18 20.92 2.15
N GLU A 26 -16.52 22.21 2.17
CA GLU A 26 -15.95 23.20 3.08
C GLU A 26 -16.36 22.94 4.54
N MET A 27 -17.63 22.57 4.78
CA MET A 27 -18.10 22.15 6.10
C MET A 27 -17.32 20.93 6.61
N MET A 28 -17.18 19.90 5.77
CA MET A 28 -16.39 18.71 6.08
C MET A 28 -14.93 19.10 6.39
N TYR A 29 -14.31 19.94 5.55
CA TYR A 29 -12.95 20.41 5.76
C TYR A 29 -12.76 21.07 7.13
N VAL A 30 -13.70 21.93 7.54
CA VAL A 30 -13.66 22.62 8.85
C VAL A 30 -13.83 21.64 10.00
N LEU A 31 -14.77 20.70 9.92
CA LEU A 31 -14.98 19.69 10.96
C LEU A 31 -13.77 18.78 11.13
N VAL A 32 -13.14 18.36 10.02
CA VAL A 32 -11.91 17.56 10.06
C VAL A 32 -10.73 18.37 10.59
N SER A 33 -10.69 19.67 10.31
CA SER A 33 -9.69 20.56 10.92
C SER A 33 -9.85 20.66 12.44
N ASP A 34 -11.08 20.71 12.95
CA ASP A 34 -11.35 20.68 14.39
C ASP A 34 -10.86 19.37 15.02
N ILE A 35 -11.10 18.23 14.34
CA ILE A 35 -10.62 16.91 14.75
C ILE A 35 -9.10 16.87 14.85
N ILE A 36 -8.39 17.37 13.83
CA ILE A 36 -6.92 17.40 13.83
C ILE A 36 -6.40 18.31 14.95
N LEU A 37 -6.99 19.50 15.12
CA LEU A 37 -6.52 20.49 16.09
C LEU A 37 -6.87 20.15 17.55
N ARG A 38 -7.99 19.46 17.79
CA ARG A 38 -8.57 19.31 19.14
C ARG A 38 -8.97 17.89 19.51
N GLY A 39 -8.95 16.94 18.58
CA GLY A 39 -9.41 15.58 18.80
C GLY A 39 -10.93 15.47 19.00
N ASP A 40 -11.71 16.47 18.58
CA ASP A 40 -13.17 16.46 18.65
C ASP A 40 -13.77 17.43 17.63
N VAL A 41 -15.09 17.40 17.47
CA VAL A 41 -15.86 18.35 16.66
C VAL A 41 -16.73 19.24 17.54
N LYS A 42 -16.78 20.54 17.22
CA LYS A 42 -17.72 21.47 17.85
C LYS A 42 -19.15 20.99 17.62
N LYS A 43 -19.82 20.62 18.72
CA LYS A 43 -21.16 20.03 18.74
C LYS A 43 -22.18 20.76 17.85
N SER A 44 -22.27 22.08 17.93
CA SER A 44 -23.25 22.85 17.14
C SER A 44 -23.00 22.79 15.63
N ASN A 45 -21.72 22.76 15.19
CA ASN A 45 -21.39 22.62 13.78
C ASN A 45 -21.66 21.18 13.31
N PHE A 46 -21.35 20.19 14.14
CA PHE A 46 -21.61 18.78 13.83
C PHE A 46 -23.10 18.45 13.77
N GLU A 47 -23.91 18.96 14.70
CA GLU A 47 -25.37 18.82 14.68
C GLU A 47 -25.95 19.42 13.40
N TYR A 48 -25.46 20.58 12.97
CA TYR A 48 -25.90 21.17 11.70
C TYR A 48 -25.48 20.30 10.50
N TRP A 49 -24.24 19.82 10.46
CA TRP A 49 -23.75 18.90 9.42
C TRP A 49 -24.64 17.68 9.23
N LEU A 50 -25.13 17.09 10.33
CA LEU A 50 -26.06 15.95 10.28
C LEU A 50 -27.41 16.29 9.64
N THR A 51 -27.82 17.56 9.64
CA THR A 51 -29.05 17.99 8.93
C THR A 51 -28.83 18.17 7.42
N GLN A 52 -27.58 18.12 6.95
CA GLN A 52 -27.21 18.32 5.55
C GLN A 52 -26.99 16.99 4.79
N GLU A 53 -27.52 15.87 5.28
CA GLU A 53 -27.31 14.53 4.71
C GLU A 53 -27.64 14.45 3.21
N GLU A 54 -28.69 15.14 2.76
CA GLU A 54 -29.09 15.18 1.35
C GLU A 54 -28.04 15.84 0.43
N ARG A 55 -27.17 16.70 0.98
CA ARG A 55 -26.09 17.39 0.24
C ARG A 55 -24.76 16.65 0.28
N TRP A 56 -24.63 15.63 1.11
CA TRP A 56 -23.40 14.84 1.20
C TRP A 56 -22.95 14.21 -0.13
N PRO A 57 -23.85 13.74 -1.02
CA PRO A 57 -23.46 13.23 -2.34
C PRO A 57 -22.75 14.25 -3.23
N GLU A 58 -22.85 15.56 -2.94
CA GLU A 58 -22.15 16.62 -3.68
C GLU A 58 -20.64 16.59 -3.43
N ILE A 59 -20.18 15.95 -2.34
CA ILE A 59 -18.76 15.84 -2.00
C ILE A 59 -18.15 14.67 -2.75
N SER A 60 -17.17 14.98 -3.61
CA SER A 60 -16.45 14.01 -4.43
C SER A 60 -15.69 12.98 -3.59
N ALA A 61 -15.39 11.81 -4.17
CA ALA A 61 -14.56 10.79 -3.53
C ALA A 61 -13.12 11.28 -3.29
N GLU A 62 -12.58 12.11 -4.19
CA GLU A 62 -11.29 12.78 -4.05
C GLU A 62 -11.28 13.70 -2.82
N ASP A 63 -12.25 14.61 -2.68
CA ASP A 63 -12.31 15.53 -1.54
C ASP A 63 -12.48 14.80 -0.19
N ARG A 64 -13.18 13.65 -0.21
CA ARG A 64 -13.32 12.75 0.95
C ARG A 64 -12.00 12.09 1.31
N MET A 65 -11.28 11.54 0.33
CA MET A 65 -9.98 10.91 0.56
C MET A 65 -8.94 11.92 1.02
N ASP A 66 -8.96 13.15 0.49
CA ASP A 66 -8.13 14.26 0.96
C ASP A 66 -8.27 14.48 2.47
N GLN A 67 -9.46 14.29 3.05
CA GLN A 67 -9.62 14.40 4.50
C GLN A 67 -8.94 13.27 5.27
N VAL A 68 -8.97 12.04 4.73
CA VAL A 68 -8.27 10.89 5.31
C VAL A 68 -6.76 11.15 5.28
N LEU A 69 -6.24 11.59 4.13
CA LEU A 69 -4.84 11.94 3.94
C LEU A 69 -4.40 13.04 4.91
N ARG A 70 -5.17 14.13 5.03
CA ARG A 70 -4.88 15.22 5.99
C ARG A 70 -4.77 14.74 7.43
N VAL A 71 -5.62 13.79 7.85
CA VAL A 71 -5.52 13.20 9.19
C VAL A 71 -4.23 12.39 9.33
N LEU A 72 -3.83 11.65 8.28
CA LEU A 72 -2.59 10.85 8.29
C LEU A 72 -1.31 11.70 8.17
N GLU A 73 -1.38 12.87 7.55
CA GLU A 73 -0.27 13.82 7.44
C GLU A 73 0.16 14.39 8.79
N ASP A 74 -0.73 14.38 9.79
CA ASP A 74 -0.41 14.84 11.15
C ASP A 74 0.81 14.09 11.73
N GLU A 75 1.58 14.79 12.58
CA GLU A 75 2.75 14.21 13.25
C GLU A 75 2.37 13.09 14.23
N SER A 76 1.15 13.14 14.76
CA SER A 76 0.62 12.25 15.79
C SER A 76 -0.85 11.89 15.54
N PRO A 77 -1.16 11.22 14.41
CA PRO A 77 -2.51 11.07 13.88
C PRO A 77 -3.45 10.22 14.74
N SER A 78 -2.97 9.44 15.71
CA SER A 78 -3.81 8.51 16.49
C SER A 78 -5.05 9.16 17.14
N ALA A 79 -4.88 10.30 17.80
CA ALA A 79 -6.00 10.99 18.45
C ALA A 79 -7.03 11.50 17.43
N ALA A 80 -6.54 12.05 16.31
CA ALA A 80 -7.38 12.51 15.21
C ALA A 80 -8.11 11.32 14.54
N LEU A 81 -7.44 10.20 14.28
CA LEU A 81 -8.03 8.98 13.72
C LEU A 81 -9.12 8.40 14.64
N GLN A 82 -8.89 8.37 15.95
CA GLN A 82 -9.90 7.94 16.94
C GLN A 82 -11.15 8.81 16.88
N ALA A 83 -10.98 10.13 16.90
CA ALA A 83 -12.08 11.08 16.81
C ALA A 83 -12.80 10.97 15.46
N PHE A 84 -12.06 10.93 14.36
CA PHE A 84 -12.54 10.77 12.98
C PHE A 84 -13.38 9.49 12.80
N GLN A 85 -12.97 8.39 13.43
CA GLN A 85 -13.76 7.16 13.50
C GLN A 85 -15.00 7.33 14.39
N LYS A 86 -14.86 7.90 15.60
CA LYS A 86 -15.93 8.04 16.59
C LYS A 86 -17.11 8.87 16.06
N VAL A 87 -16.82 9.95 15.35
CA VAL A 87 -17.84 10.85 14.77
C VAL A 87 -18.39 10.34 13.43
N GLY A 88 -17.82 9.25 12.88
CA GLY A 88 -18.30 8.59 11.66
C GLY A 88 -17.68 9.10 10.35
N PHE A 89 -16.76 10.07 10.39
CA PHE A 89 -16.11 10.58 9.17
C PHE A 89 -15.28 9.52 8.44
N MET A 90 -14.70 8.55 9.15
CA MET A 90 -13.99 7.44 8.50
C MET A 90 -14.90 6.66 7.55
N ARG A 91 -16.13 6.33 8.00
CA ARG A 91 -17.13 5.64 7.19
C ARG A 91 -17.70 6.53 6.10
N PHE A 92 -17.85 7.83 6.38
CA PHE A 92 -18.31 8.80 5.40
C PHE A 92 -17.32 8.93 4.22
N CYS A 93 -16.03 9.00 4.53
CA CYS A 93 -14.99 9.25 3.54
C CYS A 93 -14.60 7.98 2.76
N MET A 94 -14.69 6.81 3.38
CA MET A 94 -14.34 5.53 2.76
C MET A 94 -15.51 4.53 2.87
N PRO A 95 -16.68 4.82 2.28
CA PRO A 95 -17.91 4.07 2.56
C PRO A 95 -17.82 2.58 2.17
N ARG A 96 -17.09 2.25 1.10
CA ARG A 96 -16.93 0.86 0.62
C ARG A 96 -16.07 0.00 1.56
N CYS A 97 -15.17 0.62 2.33
CA CYS A 97 -14.33 -0.05 3.32
C CYS A 97 -15.10 -0.51 4.57
N PHE A 98 -16.38 -0.14 4.71
CA PHE A 98 -17.22 -0.51 5.86
C PHE A 98 -18.41 -1.39 5.44
N PRO A 99 -18.67 -2.50 6.16
CA PRO A 99 -18.01 -2.94 7.39
C PRO A 99 -16.63 -3.56 7.17
N ILE A 100 -15.78 -3.43 8.18
CA ILE A 100 -14.45 -4.05 8.26
C ILE A 100 -14.59 -5.57 8.14
N ARG A 101 -13.79 -6.20 7.27
CA ARG A 101 -13.89 -7.63 6.89
C ARG A 101 -13.74 -8.57 8.11
N LYS A 102 -14.42 -9.72 8.10
CA LYS A 102 -14.44 -10.74 9.18
C LYS A 102 -13.07 -11.29 9.62
N LEU A 103 -12.03 -11.23 8.79
CA LEU A 103 -10.69 -11.73 9.11
C LEU A 103 -9.92 -10.80 10.04
N MET A 104 -10.29 -9.52 10.05
CA MET A 104 -9.78 -8.50 10.97
C MET A 104 -10.89 -8.23 11.99
N ASP A 105 -10.67 -8.60 13.25
CA ASP A 105 -11.62 -8.23 14.28
C ASP A 105 -11.65 -6.70 14.44
N LYS A 106 -12.77 -6.15 14.94
CA LYS A 106 -12.87 -4.70 15.22
C LYS A 106 -11.69 -4.22 16.08
N LYS A 107 -11.17 -5.10 16.94
CA LYS A 107 -10.02 -4.84 17.82
C LYS A 107 -8.74 -4.54 17.04
N THR A 108 -8.49 -5.21 15.91
CA THR A 108 -7.29 -4.95 15.09
C THR A 108 -7.36 -3.56 14.46
N PHE A 109 -8.52 -3.17 13.93
CA PHE A 109 -8.71 -1.81 13.41
C PHE A 109 -8.52 -0.74 14.49
N TYR A 110 -9.13 -0.92 15.67
CA TYR A 110 -8.89 -0.02 16.80
C TYR A 110 -7.41 0.01 17.20
N SER A 111 -6.73 -1.14 17.18
CA SER A 111 -5.29 -1.20 17.48
C SER A 111 -4.46 -0.41 16.47
N ILE A 112 -4.81 -0.44 15.17
CA ILE A 112 -4.13 0.37 14.16
C ILE A 112 -4.28 1.86 14.46
N ILE A 113 -5.50 2.36 14.63
CA ILE A 113 -5.71 3.79 14.87
C ILE A 113 -5.12 4.24 16.22
N ASP A 114 -5.21 3.42 17.27
CA ASP A 114 -4.72 3.75 18.61
C ASP A 114 -3.20 3.77 18.72
N ASN A 115 -2.50 2.96 17.92
CA ASN A 115 -1.05 2.78 18.02
C ASN A 115 -0.30 3.38 16.83
N PHE A 116 -0.97 4.09 15.92
CA PHE A 116 -0.37 4.70 14.73
C PHE A 116 0.85 5.60 15.06
N ASN A 117 0.80 6.33 16.18
CA ASN A 117 1.90 7.17 16.66
C ASN A 117 3.15 6.40 17.14
N GLN A 118 3.08 5.08 17.30
CA GLN A 118 4.25 4.28 17.67
C GLN A 118 5.21 4.11 16.50
N LEU A 119 4.79 4.44 15.28
CA LEU A 119 5.61 4.28 14.10
C LEU A 119 6.60 5.44 13.98
N GLU A 120 7.89 5.09 13.92
CA GLU A 120 8.98 6.04 13.70
C GLU A 120 9.13 6.23 12.21
N TYR A 121 8.23 7.01 11.62
CA TYR A 121 8.31 7.31 10.20
C TYR A 121 9.45 8.29 9.93
N ARG A 122 10.14 8.13 8.80
CA ARG A 122 10.69 9.29 8.09
C ARG A 122 9.48 10.12 7.66
N ARG A 123 9.47 11.42 7.94
CA ARG A 123 8.28 12.30 7.93
C ARG A 123 7.50 12.43 6.60
N ASP A 124 7.84 11.70 5.53
CA ASP A 124 7.35 11.99 4.17
C ASP A 124 6.59 10.85 3.46
N ASP A 125 6.36 9.69 4.07
CA ASP A 125 5.68 8.56 3.37
C ASP A 125 4.18 8.44 3.71
N LEU A 126 3.38 9.38 3.20
CA LEU A 126 1.93 9.38 3.33
C LEU A 126 1.28 8.15 2.69
N ALA A 127 1.84 7.66 1.58
CA ALA A 127 1.34 6.47 0.88
C ALA A 127 1.47 5.22 1.77
N PHE A 128 2.60 5.07 2.48
CA PHE A 128 2.79 3.99 3.43
C PHE A 128 1.87 4.11 4.64
N LYS A 129 1.66 5.32 5.18
CA LYS A 129 0.63 5.55 6.23
C LYS A 129 -0.76 5.12 5.75
N LEU A 130 -1.12 5.47 4.52
CA LEU A 130 -2.38 5.05 3.93
C LEU A 130 -2.47 3.53 3.83
N ALA A 131 -1.43 2.86 3.32
CA ALA A 131 -1.38 1.40 3.24
C ALA A 131 -1.61 0.73 4.61
N LEU A 132 -0.99 1.25 5.67
CA LEU A 132 -1.16 0.74 7.03
C LEU A 132 -2.58 0.91 7.57
N LEU A 133 -3.23 2.06 7.31
CA LEU A 133 -4.64 2.25 7.64
C LEU A 133 -5.51 1.24 6.87
N MET A 134 -5.19 1.04 5.58
CA MET A 134 -5.94 0.16 4.69
C MET A 134 -5.80 -1.33 5.02
N PHE A 135 -4.81 -1.73 5.82
CA PHE A 135 -4.62 -3.12 6.26
C PHE A 135 -5.88 -3.76 6.90
N SER A 136 -6.71 -2.95 7.55
CA SER A 136 -7.96 -3.45 8.16
C SER A 136 -9.05 -3.81 7.16
N PHE A 137 -8.99 -3.28 5.94
CA PHE A 137 -10.08 -3.37 4.98
C PHE A 137 -9.86 -4.48 3.94
N ASP A 138 -10.90 -4.78 3.17
CA ASP A 138 -10.80 -5.69 2.04
C ASP A 138 -9.92 -5.07 0.93
N PRO A 139 -8.94 -5.80 0.37
CA PRO A 139 -8.22 -5.34 -0.81
C PRO A 139 -9.11 -4.84 -1.95
N LEU A 140 -10.23 -5.52 -2.25
CA LEU A 140 -11.15 -5.08 -3.32
C LEU A 140 -11.82 -3.75 -2.98
N ALA A 141 -12.30 -3.59 -1.74
CA ALA A 141 -12.90 -2.33 -1.31
C ALA A 141 -11.86 -1.19 -1.26
N THR A 142 -10.61 -1.52 -0.90
CA THR A 142 -9.49 -0.58 -0.91
C THR A 142 -9.21 -0.10 -2.33
N GLU A 143 -9.08 -1.02 -3.27
CA GLU A 143 -8.86 -0.72 -4.69
C GLU A 143 -9.96 0.18 -5.26
N GLU A 144 -11.23 -0.20 -5.09
CA GLU A 144 -12.37 0.62 -5.56
C GLU A 144 -12.39 2.02 -4.91
N THR A 145 -12.07 2.11 -3.62
CA THR A 145 -12.04 3.40 -2.91
C THR A 145 -10.92 4.30 -3.42
N LEU A 146 -9.73 3.76 -3.66
CA LEU A 146 -8.60 4.53 -4.20
C LEU A 146 -8.82 4.91 -5.68
N TYR A 147 -9.42 4.02 -6.46
CA TYR A 147 -9.80 4.28 -7.84
C TYR A 147 -10.83 5.41 -7.94
N ASP A 148 -11.91 5.35 -7.13
CA ASP A 148 -12.93 6.40 -7.07
C ASP A 148 -12.32 7.75 -6.63
N ALA A 149 -11.29 7.72 -5.79
CA ALA A 149 -10.54 8.89 -5.34
C ALA A 149 -9.43 9.35 -6.31
N ASN A 150 -9.40 8.81 -7.54
CA ASN A 150 -8.49 9.22 -8.62
C ASN A 150 -6.99 9.04 -8.30
N PHE A 151 -6.65 8.00 -7.53
CA PHE A 151 -5.25 7.62 -7.33
C PHE A 151 -4.66 7.02 -8.60
N ASP A 152 -3.35 7.21 -8.81
CA ASP A 152 -2.66 6.55 -9.91
C ASP A 152 -2.64 5.03 -9.74
N ARG A 153 -2.57 4.31 -10.87
CA ARG A 153 -2.65 2.85 -10.89
C ARG A 153 -1.48 2.19 -10.16
N ASP A 154 -0.31 2.82 -10.15
CA ASP A 154 0.89 2.25 -9.54
C ASP A 154 0.81 2.30 -8.02
N ALA A 155 0.33 3.39 -7.44
CA ALA A 155 0.03 3.55 -6.02
C ALA A 155 -1.07 2.58 -5.57
N ILE A 156 -2.16 2.47 -6.33
CA ILE A 156 -3.22 1.48 -6.06
C ILE A 156 -2.63 0.07 -6.05
N ASN A 157 -1.90 -0.30 -7.09
CA ASN A 157 -1.27 -1.61 -7.19
C ASN A 157 -0.31 -1.86 -6.02
N TRP A 158 0.51 -0.89 -5.65
CA TRP A 158 1.47 -1.02 -4.56
C TRP A 158 0.76 -1.24 -3.21
N ILE A 159 -0.21 -0.38 -2.85
CA ILE A 159 -0.99 -0.52 -1.60
C ILE A 159 -1.72 -1.86 -1.56
N CYS A 160 -2.46 -2.20 -2.62
CA CYS A 160 -3.23 -3.43 -2.68
C CYS A 160 -2.34 -4.67 -2.61
N ASN A 161 -1.16 -4.66 -3.26
CA ASN A 161 -0.20 -5.76 -3.19
C ASN A 161 0.38 -5.94 -1.79
N LEU A 162 0.68 -4.85 -1.07
CA LEU A 162 1.13 -4.92 0.33
C LEU A 162 0.10 -5.63 1.21
N ILE A 163 -1.18 -5.27 1.09
CA ILE A 163 -2.26 -5.89 1.86
C ILE A 163 -2.47 -7.35 1.44
N TYR A 164 -2.54 -7.61 0.13
CA TYR A 164 -2.84 -8.93 -0.42
C TYR A 164 -1.76 -9.97 -0.10
N PHE A 165 -0.47 -9.62 -0.28
CA PHE A 165 0.65 -10.55 -0.09
C PHE A 165 1.16 -10.61 1.35
N TYR A 166 0.61 -9.81 2.27
CA TYR A 166 1.01 -9.80 3.68
C TYR A 166 1.01 -11.20 4.32
N MET A 167 -0.07 -11.96 4.13
CA MET A 167 -0.20 -13.31 4.70
C MET A 167 0.77 -14.32 4.06
N GLU A 168 1.13 -14.14 2.78
CA GLU A 168 2.16 -14.94 2.11
C GLU A 168 3.54 -14.60 2.71
N PHE A 169 3.81 -13.32 2.93
CA PHE A 169 5.08 -12.81 3.43
C PHE A 169 5.39 -13.28 4.86
N ILE A 170 4.45 -13.16 5.81
CA ILE A 170 4.69 -13.62 7.19
C ILE A 170 4.88 -15.15 7.29
N ARG A 171 4.52 -15.91 6.25
CA ARG A 171 4.69 -17.37 6.15
C ARG A 171 5.98 -17.79 5.45
N LEU A 172 6.85 -16.85 5.09
CA LEU A 172 8.18 -17.10 4.56
C LEU A 172 9.10 -17.65 5.66
N ASN A 173 8.95 -18.94 5.96
CA ASN A 173 9.66 -19.61 7.05
C ASN A 173 10.88 -20.43 6.61
N THR A 174 11.23 -20.40 5.31
CA THR A 174 12.41 -21.11 4.79
C THR A 174 13.17 -20.24 3.79
N PRO A 175 14.51 -20.40 3.66
CA PRO A 175 15.30 -19.69 2.65
C PRO A 175 14.79 -19.91 1.23
N LYS A 176 14.30 -21.11 0.91
CA LYS A 176 13.71 -21.43 -0.40
C LYS A 176 12.47 -20.60 -0.70
N LYS A 177 11.57 -20.44 0.28
CA LYS A 177 10.38 -19.59 0.12
C LYS A 177 10.76 -18.12 0.00
N LEU A 178 11.72 -17.66 0.81
CA LEU A 178 12.21 -16.29 0.74
C LEU A 178 12.81 -15.97 -0.63
N LYS A 179 13.72 -16.82 -1.15
CA LYS A 179 14.26 -16.68 -2.52
C LYS A 179 13.17 -16.65 -3.57
N SER A 180 12.20 -17.57 -3.47
CA SER A 180 11.07 -17.63 -4.41
C SER A 180 10.18 -16.38 -4.34
N PHE A 181 10.01 -15.77 -3.17
CA PHE A 181 9.24 -14.53 -3.01
C PHE A 181 9.99 -13.35 -3.62
N VAL A 182 11.26 -13.17 -3.24
CA VAL A 182 12.13 -12.11 -3.78
C VAL A 182 12.24 -12.22 -5.30
N GLY A 183 12.54 -13.41 -5.84
CA GLY A 183 12.64 -13.60 -7.28
C GLY A 183 11.34 -13.34 -8.04
N LYS A 184 10.17 -13.48 -7.39
CA LYS A 184 8.85 -13.24 -8.02
C LYS A 184 8.44 -11.76 -7.99
N PHE A 185 8.83 -11.02 -6.96
CA PHE A 185 8.36 -9.66 -6.72
C PHE A 185 9.45 -8.58 -6.84
N GLY A 186 10.73 -8.98 -6.89
CA GLY A 186 11.88 -8.08 -6.82
C GLY A 186 12.32 -7.79 -5.38
N LYS A 187 13.54 -7.27 -5.25
CA LYS A 187 14.13 -6.92 -3.96
C LYS A 187 13.46 -5.68 -3.33
N ASP A 188 13.07 -4.71 -4.14
CA ASP A 188 12.45 -3.47 -3.67
C ASP A 188 11.10 -3.73 -2.99
N PHE A 189 10.21 -4.47 -3.66
CA PHE A 189 8.93 -4.88 -3.07
C PHE A 189 9.13 -5.75 -1.82
N TYR A 190 10.18 -6.57 -1.76
CA TYR A 190 10.52 -7.30 -0.54
C TYR A 190 10.85 -6.36 0.63
N PHE A 191 11.63 -5.30 0.40
CA PHE A 191 11.96 -4.33 1.44
C PHE A 191 10.74 -3.54 1.88
N ASP A 192 9.89 -3.10 0.94
CA ASP A 192 8.62 -2.44 1.25
C ASP A 192 7.71 -3.34 2.10
N MET A 193 7.54 -4.60 1.70
CA MET A 193 6.74 -5.58 2.43
C MET A 193 7.33 -5.91 3.80
N ASN A 194 8.67 -5.98 3.92
CA ASN A 194 9.33 -6.19 5.20
C ASN A 194 9.03 -5.03 6.15
N ASP A 195 9.24 -3.80 5.70
CA ASP A 195 9.04 -2.61 6.53
C ASP A 195 7.55 -2.45 6.89
N TYR A 196 6.65 -2.70 5.93
CA TYR A 196 5.21 -2.78 6.13
C TYR A 196 4.84 -3.81 7.20
N ALA A 197 5.40 -5.03 7.14
CA ALA A 197 5.04 -6.07 8.07
C ALA A 197 5.54 -5.83 9.50
N TRP A 198 6.71 -5.21 9.65
CA TRP A 198 7.21 -4.78 10.96
C TRP A 198 6.37 -3.62 11.53
N ALA A 199 5.91 -2.70 10.68
CA ALA A 199 5.01 -1.63 11.09
C ALA A 199 3.66 -2.17 11.57
N ILE A 200 3.05 -3.09 10.81
CA ILE A 200 1.81 -3.78 11.23
C ILE A 200 2.00 -4.51 12.56
N LEU A 201 3.12 -5.22 12.76
CA LEU A 201 3.40 -5.86 14.04
C LEU A 201 3.51 -4.84 15.18
N LYS A 202 4.17 -3.70 14.96
CA LYS A 202 4.36 -2.65 15.97
C LYS A 202 3.02 -2.07 16.43
N ILE A 203 2.10 -1.77 15.50
CA ILE A 203 0.80 -1.16 15.82
C ILE A 203 -0.23 -2.16 16.33
N THR A 204 -0.31 -3.36 15.74
CA THR A 204 -1.32 -4.36 16.13
C THR A 204 -0.90 -5.18 17.36
N LYS A 205 0.41 -5.31 17.59
CA LYS A 205 1.01 -6.15 18.65
C LYS A 205 0.62 -7.64 18.55
N MET A 206 0.11 -8.08 17.40
CA MET A 206 -0.30 -9.47 17.14
C MET A 206 0.92 -10.34 16.84
N ARG A 207 1.31 -11.20 17.79
CA ARG A 207 2.53 -12.03 17.68
C ARG A 207 2.42 -13.07 16.57
N GLU A 208 1.22 -13.54 16.30
CA GLU A 208 0.88 -14.45 15.20
C GLU A 208 1.16 -13.84 13.82
N LEU A 209 1.25 -12.51 13.73
CA LEU A 209 1.56 -11.76 12.53
C LEU A 209 3.04 -11.33 12.45
N LYS A 210 3.89 -11.87 13.33
CA LYS A 210 5.31 -11.48 13.37
C LYS A 210 6.05 -11.94 12.11
N PRO A 211 6.61 -11.02 11.30
CA PRO A 211 7.41 -11.39 10.14
C PRO A 211 8.72 -12.08 10.56
N LEU A 212 9.28 -12.88 9.65
CA LEU A 212 10.62 -13.44 9.82
C LEU A 212 11.67 -12.31 9.83
N LYS A 213 12.70 -12.44 10.66
CA LYS A 213 13.92 -11.61 10.56
C LYS A 213 14.75 -12.07 9.34
N SER A 214 14.28 -11.72 8.15
CA SER A 214 14.87 -12.15 6.87
C SER A 214 15.74 -11.11 6.19
N LYS A 215 15.71 -9.84 6.65
CA LYS A 215 16.40 -8.71 6.03
C LYS A 215 17.90 -8.96 5.87
N ASP A 216 18.56 -9.44 6.91
CA ASP A 216 20.00 -9.74 6.88
C ASP A 216 20.35 -10.85 5.89
N HIS A 217 19.44 -11.81 5.67
CA HIS A 217 19.66 -12.86 4.67
C HIS A 217 19.59 -12.31 3.25
N VAL A 218 18.64 -11.43 2.95
CA VAL A 218 18.52 -10.80 1.63
C VAL A 218 19.71 -9.88 1.37
N LEU A 219 20.11 -9.07 2.36
CA LEU A 219 21.32 -8.24 2.27
C LEU A 219 22.58 -9.09 2.06
N SER A 220 22.67 -10.25 2.71
CA SER A 220 23.77 -11.19 2.51
C SER A 220 23.82 -11.72 1.07
N TRP A 221 22.67 -12.02 0.44
CA TRP A 221 22.60 -12.43 -0.96
C TRP A 221 23.01 -11.31 -1.91
N MET A 222 22.58 -10.08 -1.66
CA MET A 222 23.00 -8.91 -2.44
C MET A 222 24.52 -8.72 -2.38
N ASN A 223 25.10 -8.79 -1.18
CA ASN A 223 26.56 -8.67 -1.00
C ASN A 223 27.35 -9.81 -1.65
N GLN A 224 26.72 -10.96 -1.87
CA GLN A 224 27.30 -12.11 -2.58
C GLN A 224 27.13 -12.04 -4.10
N GLY A 225 26.48 -10.99 -4.63
CA GLY A 225 26.19 -10.86 -6.06
C GLY A 225 25.15 -11.86 -6.57
N VAL A 226 24.26 -12.35 -5.69
CA VAL A 226 23.15 -13.20 -6.12
C VAL A 226 22.08 -12.31 -6.76
N PRO A 227 21.71 -12.52 -8.04
CA PRO A 227 20.69 -11.70 -8.67
C PRO A 227 19.31 -11.98 -8.07
N LEU A 228 18.60 -10.91 -7.72
CA LEU A 228 17.31 -10.94 -7.05
C LEU A 228 16.19 -10.39 -7.94
N ASP A 229 16.53 -9.51 -8.88
CA ASP A 229 15.65 -9.00 -9.93
C ASP A 229 16.38 -8.95 -11.29
N ALA A 230 15.69 -8.43 -12.30
CA ALA A 230 16.20 -8.37 -13.66
C ALA A 230 17.36 -7.37 -13.83
N GLU A 231 17.45 -6.36 -12.96
CA GLU A 231 18.52 -5.36 -13.01
C GLU A 231 19.85 -5.90 -12.46
N ASP A 232 19.79 -6.96 -11.65
CA ASP A 232 20.97 -7.64 -11.14
C ASP A 232 21.58 -8.65 -12.15
N LEU A 233 20.90 -8.91 -13.28
CA LEU A 233 21.39 -9.81 -14.33
C LEU A 233 22.43 -9.09 -15.22
N GLU A 234 23.42 -9.83 -15.68
CA GLU A 234 24.41 -9.30 -16.64
C GLU A 234 23.85 -9.21 -18.07
N LEU A 235 22.86 -10.04 -18.42
CA LEU A 235 22.11 -9.91 -19.67
C LEU A 235 21.08 -8.79 -19.63
N THR A 236 21.11 -7.96 -20.68
CA THR A 236 20.10 -6.92 -20.89
C THR A 236 18.83 -7.48 -21.53
N ARG A 237 17.77 -6.67 -21.51
CA ARG A 237 16.54 -6.94 -22.27
C ARG A 237 16.84 -7.09 -23.77
N GLU A 238 17.68 -6.23 -24.31
CA GLU A 238 18.08 -6.22 -25.72
C GLU A 238 18.82 -7.50 -26.10
N ASP A 239 19.72 -8.00 -25.23
CA ASP A 239 20.42 -9.25 -25.48
C ASP A 239 19.46 -10.45 -25.58
N ILE A 240 18.38 -10.45 -24.79
CA ILE A 240 17.36 -11.51 -24.81
C ILE A 240 16.52 -11.44 -26.08
N LEU A 241 16.20 -10.23 -26.56
CA LEU A 241 15.51 -10.04 -27.84
C LEU A 241 16.38 -10.50 -29.01
N GLU A 242 17.66 -10.13 -29.02
CA GLU A 242 18.62 -10.60 -30.03
C GLU A 242 18.83 -12.12 -30.00
N ALA A 243 18.65 -12.75 -28.83
CA ALA A 243 18.70 -14.20 -28.67
C ALA A 243 17.45 -14.92 -29.22
N GLY A 244 16.41 -14.19 -29.64
CA GLY A 244 15.25 -14.73 -30.34
C GLY A 244 13.93 -14.68 -29.57
N ALA A 245 13.83 -13.94 -28.46
CA ALA A 245 12.54 -13.71 -27.80
C ALA A 245 11.62 -12.86 -28.68
N GLU A 246 10.37 -13.30 -28.87
CA GLU A 246 9.41 -12.69 -29.80
C GLU A 246 8.46 -11.68 -29.13
N SER A 247 8.46 -11.61 -27.79
CA SER A 247 7.55 -10.73 -27.04
C SER A 247 8.09 -10.30 -25.67
N GLU A 248 7.56 -9.22 -25.10
CA GLU A 248 7.90 -8.78 -23.74
C GLU A 248 7.57 -9.82 -22.66
N ASP A 249 6.52 -10.61 -22.88
CA ASP A 249 6.17 -11.68 -21.95
C ASP A 249 7.21 -12.80 -21.96
N GLU A 250 7.80 -13.10 -23.13
CA GLU A 250 8.93 -14.02 -23.25
C GLU A 250 10.17 -13.45 -22.58
N VAL A 251 10.50 -12.18 -22.81
CA VAL A 251 11.64 -11.53 -22.15
C VAL A 251 11.50 -11.61 -20.63
N THR A 252 10.33 -11.22 -20.11
CA THR A 252 10.04 -11.29 -18.66
C THR A 252 10.18 -12.73 -18.14
N ALA A 253 9.69 -13.72 -18.89
CA ALA A 253 9.77 -15.12 -18.50
C ALA A 253 11.21 -15.67 -18.51
N ILE A 254 12.01 -15.27 -19.49
CA ILE A 254 13.42 -15.62 -19.59
C ILE A 254 14.21 -14.99 -18.45
N GLN A 255 14.04 -13.69 -18.18
CA GLN A 255 14.66 -13.02 -17.03
C GLN A 255 14.32 -13.73 -15.72
N GLN A 256 13.06 -14.11 -15.52
CA GLN A 256 12.64 -14.87 -14.34
C GLN A 256 13.36 -16.23 -14.21
N LEU A 257 13.56 -16.94 -15.32
CA LEU A 257 14.27 -18.22 -15.35
C LEU A 257 15.77 -18.04 -15.06
N LEU A 258 16.39 -16.99 -15.62
CA LEU A 258 17.78 -16.62 -15.35
C LEU A 258 17.98 -16.32 -13.85
N ILE A 259 17.12 -15.47 -13.27
CA ILE A 259 17.14 -15.16 -11.82
C ILE A 259 17.04 -16.46 -11.00
N GLU A 260 16.07 -17.33 -11.31
CA GLU A 260 15.91 -18.61 -10.58
C GLU A 260 17.11 -19.56 -10.71
N HIS A 261 17.82 -19.51 -11.84
CA HIS A 261 19.05 -20.27 -12.07
C HIS A 261 20.21 -19.68 -11.27
N CYS A 262 20.47 -18.38 -11.42
CA CYS A 262 21.56 -17.68 -10.75
C CYS A 262 21.37 -17.63 -9.23
N GLN A 263 20.13 -17.66 -8.72
CA GLN A 263 19.86 -17.86 -7.29
C GLN A 263 20.32 -19.22 -6.74
N LYS A 264 20.43 -20.25 -7.59
CA LYS A 264 20.98 -21.57 -7.24
C LYS A 264 22.49 -21.63 -7.51
N LYS A 265 22.95 -20.92 -8.55
CA LYS A 265 24.36 -20.84 -8.97
C LYS A 265 24.78 -19.38 -9.20
N PRO A 266 25.12 -18.64 -8.14
CA PRO A 266 25.39 -17.20 -8.26
C PRO A 266 26.55 -16.85 -9.19
N LEU A 267 27.54 -17.74 -9.28
CA LEU A 267 28.70 -17.58 -10.17
C LEU A 267 28.35 -17.69 -11.66
N ASP A 268 27.13 -18.13 -12.00
CA ASP A 268 26.66 -18.20 -13.38
C ASP A 268 26.04 -16.87 -13.86
N ASN A 269 25.96 -15.84 -12.99
CA ASN A 269 25.57 -14.46 -13.35
C ASN A 269 26.70 -13.77 -14.13
N ILE A 270 26.93 -14.26 -15.35
CA ILE A 270 27.94 -13.79 -16.29
C ILE A 270 27.28 -13.83 -17.67
N ARG A 271 27.31 -12.72 -18.40
CA ARG A 271 26.61 -12.54 -19.68
C ARG A 271 26.74 -13.72 -20.65
N GLU A 272 27.93 -14.31 -20.80
CA GLU A 272 28.16 -15.46 -21.69
C GLU A 272 27.43 -16.74 -21.24
N LEU A 273 27.43 -17.02 -19.93
CA LEU A 273 26.76 -18.20 -19.36
C LEU A 273 25.25 -18.03 -19.38
N GLU A 274 24.76 -16.84 -19.07
CA GLU A 274 23.33 -16.52 -19.16
C GLU A 274 22.84 -16.62 -20.60
N LEU A 275 23.59 -16.08 -21.58
CA LEU A 275 23.20 -16.16 -23.01
C LEU A 275 23.17 -17.60 -23.50
N SER A 276 24.11 -18.42 -23.04
CA SER A 276 24.10 -19.86 -23.29
C SER A 276 22.86 -20.52 -22.69
N LEU A 277 22.48 -20.15 -21.47
CA LEU A 277 21.27 -20.66 -20.83
C LEU A 277 20.02 -20.29 -21.64
N VAL A 278 19.88 -19.03 -22.04
CA VAL A 278 18.77 -18.54 -22.88
C VAL A 278 18.62 -19.37 -24.14
N LYS A 279 19.71 -19.61 -24.88
CA LYS A 279 19.70 -20.40 -26.12
C LYS A 279 19.33 -21.88 -25.92
N ASN A 280 19.48 -22.39 -24.70
CA ASN A 280 19.16 -23.77 -24.34
C ASN A 280 17.76 -23.94 -23.73
N LEU A 281 17.06 -22.83 -23.41
CA LEU A 281 15.69 -22.90 -22.90
C LEU A 281 14.74 -23.41 -23.97
N THR A 282 13.86 -24.33 -23.59
CA THR A 282 12.82 -24.81 -24.50
C THR A 282 11.62 -23.86 -24.48
N GLN A 283 10.92 -23.71 -25.61
CA GLN A 283 9.68 -22.91 -25.66
C GLN A 283 8.67 -23.35 -24.59
N LYS A 284 8.61 -24.65 -24.29
CA LYS A 284 7.74 -25.22 -23.25
C LYS A 284 8.05 -24.67 -21.85
N GLU A 285 9.31 -24.42 -21.53
CA GLU A 285 9.73 -23.82 -20.26
C GLU A 285 9.36 -22.34 -20.19
N ILE A 286 9.57 -21.62 -21.30
CA ILE A 286 9.21 -20.21 -21.45
C ILE A 286 7.69 -20.04 -21.29
N ASP A 287 6.88 -20.77 -22.07
CA ASP A 287 5.42 -20.74 -22.01
C ASP A 287 4.87 -21.06 -20.62
N ARG A 288 5.48 -22.04 -19.93
CA ARG A 288 5.09 -22.40 -18.56
C ARG A 288 5.35 -21.23 -17.61
N THR A 289 6.47 -20.54 -17.78
CA THR A 289 6.83 -19.37 -16.98
C THR A 289 5.95 -18.18 -17.33
N ILE A 290 5.63 -17.92 -18.60
CA ILE A 290 4.67 -16.90 -19.02
C ILE A 290 3.33 -17.11 -18.32
N ARG A 291 2.77 -18.33 -18.38
CA ARG A 291 1.50 -18.63 -17.69
C ARG A 291 1.58 -18.40 -16.20
N ARG A 292 2.72 -18.73 -15.57
CA ARG A 292 2.94 -18.53 -14.13
C ARG A 292 3.03 -17.04 -13.79
N VAL A 293 3.77 -16.25 -14.57
CA VAL A 293 3.94 -14.80 -14.40
C VAL A 293 2.63 -14.07 -14.68
N ARG A 294 1.94 -14.39 -15.77
CA ARG A 294 0.60 -13.86 -16.09
C ARG A 294 -0.40 -14.19 -15.00
N LYS A 295 -0.47 -15.44 -14.52
CA LYS A 295 -1.35 -15.80 -13.39
C LYS A 295 -0.98 -15.07 -12.09
N ALA A 296 0.31 -14.78 -11.88
CA ALA A 296 0.75 -13.97 -10.76
C ALA A 296 0.35 -12.51 -10.90
N LYS A 297 0.29 -11.97 -12.14
CA LYS A 297 -0.24 -10.63 -12.47
C LYS A 297 -1.78 -10.57 -12.45
N GLU A 298 -2.48 -11.57 -12.97
CA GLU A 298 -3.94 -11.68 -12.98
C GLU A 298 -4.53 -11.89 -11.58
N ARG A 299 -3.80 -12.52 -10.66
CA ARG A 299 -4.19 -12.54 -9.24
C ARG A 299 -3.98 -11.20 -8.53
N ARG A 300 -3.37 -10.21 -9.20
CA ARG A 300 -3.30 -8.80 -8.78
C ARG A 300 -4.47 -7.98 -9.33
N TYR A 301 -5.30 -8.56 -10.20
CA TYR A 301 -6.55 -8.00 -10.76
C TYR A 301 -7.73 -8.89 -10.39
#